data_AF-A0A661WHD7-F1
#
_entry.id   AF-A0A661WHD7-F1
#
_cell.length_a   1.000
_cell.length_b   1.000
_cell.length_c   1.000
_cell.angle_alpha   90.00
_cell.angle_beta   90.00
_cell.angle_gamma   90.00
#
_symmetry.space_group_name_H-M   'P 1'
#
loop_
_entity.id
_entity.type
_entity.pdbx_description
1 polymer ?
#
loop_
_entity_poly.entity_id
_entity_poly.type
_entity_poly.pdbx_seq_one_letter_code
_entity_poly.pdbx_strand_id
1 'polypeptide(L)' 'YKNIGIPLSIGAQMIARGDIKDRGVLPPESVIDPAIFFAELGKRNILIGSKNE' A
#
# COMPACT_ATOMS: atom_id res chain seq x y z
N TYR A 1 1.01 16.99 -1.11
CA TYR A 1 -0.25 16.32 -0.72
C TYR A 1 -0.50 14.95 -1.39
N LYS A 2 0.51 14.29 -1.99
CA LYS A 2 0.31 13.00 -2.68
C LYS A 2 0.41 11.77 -1.75
N ASN A 3 0.77 11.98 -0.48
CA ASN A 3 1.28 10.91 0.39
C ASN A 3 0.24 10.40 1.39
N ILE A 4 -1.00 10.91 1.34
CA ILE A 4 -2.07 10.55 2.28
C ILE A 4 -3.19 9.81 1.52
N GLY A 5 -3.82 10.48 0.55
CA GLY A 5 -4.96 9.91 -0.18
C GLY A 5 -4.60 8.79 -1.16
N ILE A 6 -3.41 8.82 -1.78
CA ILE A 6 -2.99 7.78 -2.71
C ILE A 6 -2.75 6.44 -2.00
N PRO A 7 -1.95 6.36 -0.91
CA PRO A 7 -1.83 5.15 -0.09
C PRO A 7 -3.18 4.56 0.33
N LEU A 8 -4.11 5.41 0.81
CA LEU A 8 -5.45 4.99 1.20
C LEU A 8 -6.22 4.36 0.03
N SER A 9 -6.21 5.01 -1.14
CA SER A 9 -6.91 4.51 -2.34
C SER A 9 -6.32 3.19 -2.85
N ILE A 10 -5.00 3.01 -2.76
CA ILE A 10 -4.34 1.76 -3.13
C ILE A 10 -4.82 0.63 -2.20
N GLY A 11 -4.83 0.85 -0.88
CA GLY A 11 -5.35 -0.12 0.08
C GLY A 11 -6.81 -0.51 -0.21
N ALA A 12 -7.67 0.47 -0.51
CA ALA A 12 -9.06 0.21 -0.89
C ALA A 12 -9.18 -0.63 -2.17
N GLN A 13 -8.34 -0.36 -3.18
CA GLN A 13 -8.29 -1.16 -4.42
C GLN A 13 -7.78 -2.58 -4.18
N MET A 14 -6.79 -2.76 -3.30
CA MET A 14 -6.27 -4.08 -2.92
C MET A 14 -7.34 -4.95 -2.25
N ILE A 15 -8.15 -4.35 -1.36
CA ILE A 15 -9.34 -5.02 -0.79
C ILE A 15 -10.31 -5.41 -1.92
N ALA A 16 -10.64 -4.48 -2.82
CA ALA A 16 -11.60 -4.72 -3.89
C ALA A 16 -11.16 -5.82 -4.89
N ARG A 17 -9.85 -5.96 -5.13
CA ARG A 17 -9.29 -7.02 -6.00
C ARG A 17 -9.19 -8.38 -5.30
N GLY A 18 -9.31 -8.42 -3.98
CA GLY A 18 -9.12 -9.64 -3.19
C GLY A 18 -7.66 -9.95 -2.86
N ASP A 19 -6.77 -8.96 -2.97
CA ASP A 19 -5.37 -9.08 -2.54
C ASP A 19 -5.29 -9.24 -1.01
N ILE A 20 -6.28 -8.70 -0.28
CA ILE A 20 -6.42 -8.79 1.19
C ILE A 20 -7.66 -9.61 1.51
N LYS A 21 -7.50 -10.71 2.25
CA LYS A 21 -8.59 -11.64 2.62
C LYS A 21 -9.01 -11.53 4.08
N ASP A 22 -8.14 -10.97 4.92
CA ASP A 22 -8.40 -10.76 6.34
C ASP A 22 -9.58 -9.81 6.57
N ARG A 23 -10.33 -10.05 7.64
CA ARG A 23 -11.52 -9.31 8.00
C ARG A 23 -11.39 -8.73 9.40
N GLY A 24 -11.91 -7.52 9.61
CA GLY A 24 -11.94 -6.84 10.90
C GLY A 24 -11.26 -5.48 10.86
N VAL A 25 -11.03 -4.92 12.04
CA VAL A 25 -10.27 -3.66 12.21
C VAL A 25 -8.81 -4.05 12.42
N LEU A 26 -8.05 -4.05 11.33
CA LEU A 26 -6.68 -4.52 11.30
C LEU A 26 -5.74 -3.39 10.86
N PRO A 27 -4.54 -3.31 11.44
CA PRO A 27 -3.55 -2.34 11.02
C PRO A 27 -2.95 -2.76 9.67
N PRO A 28 -2.62 -1.81 8.77
CA PRO A 28 -2.19 -2.10 7.40
C PRO A 28 -0.93 -2.98 7.34
N GLU A 29 0.01 -2.83 8.28
CA GLU A 29 1.24 -3.62 8.37
C GLU A 29 1.00 -5.13 8.58
N SER A 30 -0.20 -5.52 9.03
CA SER A 30 -0.53 -6.93 9.24
C SER A 30 -1.20 -7.59 8.03
N VAL A 31 -1.73 -6.80 7.08
CA VAL A 31 -2.63 -7.31 6.03
C VAL A 31 -2.26 -6.88 4.62
N ILE A 32 -1.45 -5.83 4.46
CA ILE A 32 -1.00 -5.36 3.15
C ILE A 32 0.33 -6.02 2.81
N ASP A 33 0.40 -6.71 1.67
CA ASP A 33 1.67 -7.13 1.07
C ASP A 33 2.49 -5.89 0.65
N PRO A 34 3.69 -5.68 1.25
CA PRO A 34 4.49 -4.49 0.96
C PRO A 34 4.97 -4.41 -0.49
N ALA A 35 5.26 -5.55 -1.13
CA ALA A 35 5.77 -5.58 -2.50
C ALA A 35 4.71 -5.08 -3.49
N ILE A 36 3.47 -5.55 -3.34
CA ILE A 36 2.33 -5.10 -4.17
C ILE A 36 2.06 -3.62 -3.92
N PHE A 37 2.05 -3.20 -2.65
CA PHE A 37 1.75 -1.84 -2.26
C PHE A 37 2.80 -0.84 -2.80
N PHE A 38 4.09 -1.16 -2.68
CA PHE A 38 5.17 -0.33 -3.19
C PHE A 38 5.20 -0.28 -4.72
N ALA A 39 4.85 -1.36 -5.41
CA ALA A 39 4.68 -1.34 -6.86
C ALA A 39 3.57 -0.36 -7.29
N GLU A 40 2.44 -0.32 -6.58
CA GLU A 40 1.35 0.63 -6.84
C GLU A 40 1.72 2.10 -6.55
N LEU A 41 2.53 2.34 -5.52
CA LEU A 41 3.09 3.66 -5.24
C LEU A 41 4.06 4.10 -6.36
N GLY A 42 4.90 3.19 -6.84
CA GLY A 42 5.85 3.43 -7.93
C GLY A 42 5.17 3.89 -9.22
N LYS A 43 4.01 3.31 -9.57
CA LYS A 43 3.19 3.74 -10.73
C LYS A 43 2.79 5.22 -10.69
N ARG A 44 2.82 5.84 -9.50
CA ARG A 44 2.42 7.24 -9.26
C ARG A 44 3.62 8.14 -8.93
N ASN A 45 4.84 7.66 -9.19
CA ASN A 45 6.11 8.33 -8.88
C ASN A 45 6.27 8.63 -7.37
N ILE A 46 5.73 7.77 -6.51
CA ILE A 46 6.00 7.78 -5.07
C ILE A 46 7.05 6.70 -4.81
N LEU A 47 8.30 7.12 -4.66
CA LEU A 47 9.46 6.22 -4.56
C LEU A 47 9.93 6.14 -3.10
N ILE A 48 10.33 4.94 -2.70
CA ILE A 48 10.89 4.65 -1.39
C ILE A 48 12.39 4.44 -1.59
N GLY A 49 13.21 5.29 -0.98
CA GLY A 49 14.66 5.14 -0.99
C GLY A 49 15.14 4.38 0.23
N SER A 50 16.04 3.41 0.04
CA SER A 50 16.87 2.88 1.12
C SER A 50 18.11 3.75 1.27
N LYS A 51 18.40 4.23 2.48
CA LYS A 51 19.70 4.83 2.80
C LYS A 51 20.54 3.75 3.48
N ASN A 52 21.47 3.17 2.75
CA ASN A 52 22.50 2.31 3.35
C ASN A 52 23.70 3.22 3.62
N GLU A 53 24.10 3.30 4.90
CA GLU A 53 25.38 3.87 5.33
C GLU A 53 26.49 2.83 5.18
#